data_AF-A0A0F4KX42-F1
#
_entry.id   AF-A0A0F4KX42-F1
#
_cell.length_a   1.000
_cell.length_b   1.000
_cell.length_c   1.000
_cell.angle_alpha   90.00
_cell.angle_beta   90.00
_cell.angle_gamma   90.00
#
_symmetry.space_group_name_H-M   'P 1'
#
loop_
_entity.id
_entity.type
_entity.pdbx_description
1 polymer ?
#
loop_
_entity_poly.entity_id
_entity_poly.type
_entity_poly.pdbx_seq_one_letter_code
_entity_poly.pdbx_strand_id
1 'polypeptide(L)'
;MRAGIAVLLLAVTISGCAPSAVHVSQHDPDNLRPTACEQAWTRARQSERLQKDQADTRAQAWVQAARECPARLDEATVHAAQALAASQGGQASRQTATLRLVQAAQRLDPLAKALPVELADQAITGEDRSGFALSVLAARRTDAAWMLTLADAHTAAAQILVGHAKHDPRQGVYPTTDLLAHPDECTDPANGIQTPTPALIEMDTARTLLAVGRKLNGSSGTIRTDASQNAKSHQQATSALVDMIVAHMSMAMNLGYPATSSTLLQTPKR
;
A
#
# COMPACT_ATOMS: atom_id res chain seq x y z
N MET A 1 -68.38 -35.28 -4.77
CA MET A 1 -68.05 -33.91 -5.25
C MET A 1 -66.88 -33.41 -4.41
N ARG A 2 -65.75 -33.14 -5.07
CA ARG A 2 -64.47 -32.74 -4.46
C ARG A 2 -64.45 -31.23 -4.27
N ALA A 3 -64.04 -30.75 -3.10
CA ALA A 3 -63.64 -29.36 -2.88
C ALA A 3 -62.25 -29.36 -2.23
N GLY A 4 -61.27 -28.89 -3.00
CA GLY A 4 -59.86 -28.84 -2.61
C GLY A 4 -59.54 -27.58 -1.83
N ILE A 5 -58.71 -27.71 -0.80
CA ILE A 5 -58.10 -26.60 -0.07
C ILE A 5 -56.65 -26.51 -0.56
N ALA A 6 -56.37 -25.43 -1.29
CA ALA A 6 -55.02 -25.09 -1.74
C ALA A 6 -54.28 -24.39 -0.60
N VAL A 7 -53.21 -25.00 -0.10
CA VAL A 7 -52.27 -24.37 0.85
C VAL A 7 -51.17 -23.70 0.03
N LEU A 8 -51.13 -22.37 0.11
CA LEU A 8 -50.13 -21.52 -0.52
C LEU A 8 -48.81 -21.62 0.27
N LEU A 9 -47.76 -22.19 -0.34
CA LEU A 9 -46.40 -22.19 0.20
C LEU A 9 -45.75 -20.82 -0.03
N LEU A 10 -45.44 -20.10 1.05
CA LEU A 10 -44.56 -18.92 1.00
C LEU A 10 -43.11 -19.37 0.77
N ALA A 11 -42.57 -19.04 -0.40
CA ALA A 11 -41.14 -19.14 -0.69
C ALA A 11 -40.41 -17.91 -0.09
N VAL A 12 -39.57 -18.15 0.92
CA VAL A 12 -38.63 -17.15 1.45
C VAL A 12 -37.46 -17.05 0.47
N THR A 13 -37.34 -15.92 -0.23
CA THR A 13 -36.20 -15.62 -1.07
C THR A 13 -35.03 -15.15 -0.21
N ILE A 14 -34.01 -16.01 -0.08
CA ILE A 14 -32.74 -15.65 0.53
C ILE A 14 -32.00 -14.79 -0.49
N SER A 15 -31.86 -13.49 -0.20
CA SER A 15 -31.05 -12.55 -0.98
C SER A 15 -29.58 -12.95 -0.82
N GLY A 16 -29.00 -13.53 -1.87
CA GLY A 16 -27.60 -13.95 -1.90
C GLY A 16 -26.67 -12.74 -2.00
N CYS A 17 -25.72 -12.64 -1.06
CA CYS A 17 -24.56 -11.78 -1.15
C CYS A 17 -23.83 -12.01 -2.48
N ALA A 18 -23.52 -10.94 -3.21
CA ALA A 18 -22.66 -11.00 -4.38
C ALA A 18 -21.28 -11.55 -3.98
N PRO A 19 -20.78 -12.65 -4.58
CA PRO A 19 -19.40 -13.03 -4.40
C PRO A 19 -18.53 -12.06 -5.19
N SER A 20 -17.57 -11.44 -4.52
CA SER A 20 -16.40 -10.84 -5.17
C SER A 20 -15.84 -11.84 -6.18
N ALA A 21 -15.64 -11.42 -7.42
CA ALA A 21 -15.13 -12.27 -8.49
C ALA A 21 -13.82 -12.94 -8.05
N VAL A 22 -13.89 -14.22 -7.69
CA VAL A 22 -12.73 -15.08 -7.52
C VAL A 22 -12.23 -15.35 -8.93
N HIS A 23 -11.18 -14.65 -9.34
CA HIS A 23 -10.43 -15.02 -10.55
C HIS A 23 -9.74 -16.37 -10.28
N VAL A 24 -10.41 -17.45 -10.67
CA VAL A 24 -9.80 -18.78 -10.77
C VAL A 24 -9.01 -18.78 -12.06
N SER A 25 -7.68 -18.79 -11.95
CA SER A 25 -6.80 -19.01 -13.09
C SER A 25 -7.13 -20.38 -13.71
N GLN A 26 -7.39 -20.43 -15.02
CA GLN A 26 -7.61 -21.69 -15.72
C GLN A 26 -6.37 -22.59 -15.56
N HIS A 27 -6.60 -23.79 -15.03
CA HIS A 27 -5.56 -24.77 -14.71
C HIS A 27 -5.33 -25.67 -15.92
N ASP A 28 -4.07 -25.78 -16.35
CA ASP A 28 -3.63 -26.79 -17.31
C ASP A 28 -3.47 -28.13 -16.56
N PRO A 29 -4.28 -29.17 -16.86
CA PRO A 29 -4.34 -30.40 -16.07
C PRO A 29 -3.03 -31.21 -16.07
N ASP A 30 -2.07 -30.90 -16.96
CA ASP A 30 -0.79 -31.62 -17.06
C ASP A 30 0.34 -30.98 -16.22
N ASN A 31 0.10 -29.86 -15.52
CA ASN A 31 1.08 -29.17 -14.68
C ASN A 31 0.55 -28.90 -13.25
N LEU A 32 0.48 -29.94 -12.41
CA LEU A 32 0.10 -29.84 -10.98
C LEU A 32 1.09 -29.04 -10.09
N ARG A 33 2.03 -28.29 -10.66
CA ARG A 33 2.96 -27.47 -9.86
C ARG A 33 2.30 -26.12 -9.55
N PRO A 34 2.10 -25.78 -8.27
CA PRO A 34 1.49 -24.50 -7.92
C PRO A 34 2.34 -23.35 -8.44
N THR A 35 1.69 -22.29 -8.92
CA THR A 35 2.39 -21.10 -9.45
C THR A 35 3.18 -20.38 -8.35
N ALA A 36 4.13 -19.52 -8.73
CA ALA A 36 4.89 -18.72 -7.75
C ALA A 36 3.97 -17.89 -6.85
N CYS A 37 2.91 -17.30 -7.43
CA CYS A 37 1.86 -16.61 -6.69
C CYS A 37 1.15 -17.53 -5.69
N GLU A 38 0.64 -18.70 -6.13
CA GLU A 38 -0.07 -19.64 -5.26
C GLU A 38 0.80 -20.12 -4.08
N GLN A 39 2.07 -20.41 -4.35
CA GLN A 39 3.03 -20.80 -3.32
C GLN A 39 3.27 -19.67 -2.31
N ALA A 40 3.53 -18.45 -2.79
CA ALA A 40 3.76 -17.28 -1.94
C ALA A 40 2.53 -16.95 -1.09
N TRP A 41 1.34 -16.97 -1.69
CA TRP A 41 0.07 -16.74 -1.01
C TRP A 41 -0.20 -17.78 0.09
N THR A 42 0.01 -19.05 -0.23
CA THR A 42 -0.17 -20.14 0.74
C THR A 42 0.79 -20.01 1.91
N ARG A 43 2.07 -19.69 1.65
CA ARG A 43 3.08 -19.45 2.69
C ARG A 43 2.69 -18.27 3.58
N ALA A 44 2.22 -17.17 2.99
CA ALA A 44 1.79 -16.00 3.74
C ALA A 44 0.64 -16.33 4.70
N ARG A 45 -0.41 -17.01 4.22
CA ARG A 45 -1.52 -17.46 5.08
C ARG A 45 -1.09 -18.45 6.17
N GLN A 46 -0.14 -19.34 5.87
CA GLN A 46 0.42 -20.25 6.86
C GLN A 46 1.20 -19.49 7.94
N SER A 47 1.97 -18.47 7.57
CA SER A 47 2.72 -17.64 8.52
C SER A 47 1.80 -16.96 9.54
N GLU A 48 0.61 -16.49 9.14
CA GLU A 48 -0.36 -15.91 10.07
C GLU A 48 -0.87 -16.89 11.12
N ARG A 49 -1.02 -18.16 10.74
CA ARG A 49 -1.53 -19.21 11.62
C ARG A 49 -0.46 -19.71 12.57
N LEU A 50 0.76 -19.89 12.06
CA LEU A 50 1.83 -20.64 12.71
C LEU A 50 2.87 -19.77 13.42
N GLN A 51 3.03 -18.51 13.00
CA GLN A 51 4.11 -17.62 13.43
C GLN A 51 3.57 -16.34 14.08
N LYS A 52 2.59 -16.48 14.99
CA LYS A 52 1.92 -15.33 15.62
C LYS A 52 2.91 -14.35 16.26
N ASP A 53 3.96 -14.87 16.91
CA ASP A 53 4.96 -14.08 17.63
C ASP A 53 6.15 -13.61 16.76
N GLN A 54 6.18 -13.95 15.47
CA GLN A 54 7.24 -13.52 14.54
C GLN A 54 6.69 -12.52 13.52
N ALA A 55 6.48 -11.28 13.96
CA ALA A 55 5.93 -10.20 13.15
C ALA A 55 6.71 -9.99 11.82
N ASP A 56 8.04 -9.95 11.89
CA ASP A 56 8.89 -9.75 10.70
C ASP A 56 8.79 -10.91 9.70
N THR A 57 8.78 -12.15 10.17
CA THR A 57 8.64 -13.32 9.28
C THR A 57 7.29 -13.31 8.57
N ARG A 58 6.20 -12.98 9.30
CA ARG A 58 4.87 -12.83 8.72
C ARG A 58 4.82 -11.70 7.69
N ALA A 59 5.38 -10.54 8.04
CA ALA A 59 5.45 -9.40 7.14
C ALA A 59 6.19 -9.74 5.84
N GLN A 60 7.35 -10.40 5.94
CA GLN A 60 8.13 -10.81 4.77
C GLN A 60 7.39 -11.82 3.89
N ALA A 61 6.65 -12.77 4.49
CA ALA A 61 5.85 -13.71 3.72
C ALA A 61 4.74 -13.00 2.92
N TRP A 62 4.09 -11.99 3.52
CA TRP A 62 3.10 -11.16 2.85
C TRP A 62 3.68 -10.20 1.82
N VAL A 63 4.86 -9.61 2.08
CA VAL A 63 5.63 -8.84 1.09
C VAL A 63 5.94 -9.69 -0.14
N GLN A 64 6.35 -10.96 0.06
CA GLN A 64 6.58 -11.86 -1.06
C GLN A 64 5.29 -12.15 -1.82
N ALA A 65 4.17 -12.39 -1.12
CA ALA A 65 2.88 -12.56 -1.77
C ALA A 65 2.48 -11.32 -2.59
N ALA A 66 2.75 -10.10 -2.10
CA ALA A 66 2.47 -8.86 -2.83
C ALA A 66 3.28 -8.74 -4.14
N ARG A 67 4.53 -9.21 -4.13
CA ARG A 67 5.42 -9.21 -5.32
C ARG A 67 5.02 -10.26 -6.35
N GLU A 68 4.64 -11.45 -5.88
CA GLU A 68 4.32 -12.61 -6.75
C GLU A 68 2.85 -12.63 -7.22
N CYS A 69 1.95 -11.97 -6.50
CA CYS A 69 0.52 -11.92 -6.80
C CYS A 69 0.03 -10.48 -7.09
N PRO A 70 0.33 -9.91 -8.26
CA PRO A 70 -0.10 -8.57 -8.67
C PRO A 70 -1.59 -8.26 -8.45
N ALA A 71 -2.47 -9.21 -8.74
CA ALA A 71 -3.92 -9.09 -8.58
C ALA A 71 -4.37 -8.99 -7.11
N ARG A 72 -3.49 -9.29 -6.16
CA ARG A 72 -3.73 -9.27 -4.71
C ARG A 72 -2.76 -8.33 -3.99
N LEU A 73 -2.14 -7.40 -4.72
CA LEU A 73 -1.19 -6.41 -4.20
C LEU A 73 -1.75 -5.69 -2.97
N ASP A 74 -2.96 -5.15 -3.11
CA ASP A 74 -3.68 -4.42 -2.07
C ASP A 74 -3.79 -5.23 -0.77
N GLU A 75 -4.33 -6.44 -0.85
CA GLU A 75 -4.56 -7.30 0.32
C GLU A 75 -3.23 -7.72 0.95
N ALA A 76 -2.27 -8.17 0.15
CA ALA A 76 -0.98 -8.63 0.65
C ALA A 76 -0.17 -7.51 1.32
N THR A 77 -0.18 -6.29 0.78
CA THR A 77 0.52 -5.15 1.40
C THR A 77 -0.15 -4.71 2.70
N VAL A 78 -1.48 -4.75 2.79
CA VAL A 78 -2.21 -4.51 4.04
C VAL A 78 -1.82 -5.54 5.12
N HIS A 79 -1.81 -6.83 4.79
CA HIS A 79 -1.42 -7.87 5.74
C HIS A 79 0.05 -7.74 6.18
N ALA A 80 0.95 -7.39 5.26
CA ALA A 80 2.34 -7.11 5.58
C ALA A 80 2.47 -5.94 6.56
N ALA A 81 1.78 -4.83 6.28
CA ALA A 81 1.79 -3.64 7.13
C ALA A 81 1.19 -3.90 8.51
N GLN A 82 0.07 -4.63 8.58
CA GLN A 82 -0.54 -5.07 9.84
C GLN A 82 0.40 -5.93 10.67
N ALA A 83 1.12 -6.86 10.04
CA ALA A 83 2.11 -7.68 10.73
C ALA A 83 3.23 -6.83 11.35
N LEU A 84 3.72 -5.81 10.62
CA LEU A 84 4.75 -4.87 11.09
C LEU A 84 4.24 -3.89 12.16
N ALA A 85 2.96 -3.55 12.14
CA ALA A 85 2.34 -2.62 13.09
C ALA A 85 1.81 -3.31 14.36
N ALA A 86 1.79 -4.64 14.40
CA ALA A 86 1.27 -5.41 15.53
C ALA A 86 2.05 -5.21 16.85
N SER A 87 3.28 -4.69 16.79
CA SER A 87 3.98 -4.17 17.98
C SER A 87 3.34 -2.85 18.39
N GLN A 88 2.41 -2.91 19.34
CA GLN A 88 1.56 -1.78 19.73
C GLN A 88 2.36 -0.51 20.10
N GLY A 89 2.33 0.47 19.20
CA GLY A 89 2.50 1.89 19.46
C GLY A 89 3.80 2.35 20.14
N GLY A 90 3.88 3.65 20.40
CA GLY A 90 4.98 4.26 21.13
C GLY A 90 6.20 4.64 20.28
N GLN A 91 7.23 5.18 20.94
CA GLN A 91 8.37 5.80 20.29
C GLN A 91 9.27 4.80 19.55
N ALA A 92 9.52 3.62 20.13
CA ALA A 92 10.36 2.58 19.52
C ALA A 92 9.74 2.02 18.23
N SER A 93 8.42 1.83 18.21
CA SER A 93 7.71 1.35 17.02
C SER A 93 7.72 2.39 15.90
N ARG A 94 7.52 3.68 16.24
CA ARG A 94 7.66 4.80 15.29
C ARG A 94 9.08 4.93 14.73
N GLN A 95 10.11 4.78 15.56
CA GLN A 95 11.49 4.81 15.10
C GLN A 95 11.78 3.66 14.13
N THR A 96 11.31 2.46 14.44
CA THR A 96 11.47 1.27 13.57
C THR A 96 10.75 1.47 12.23
N ALA A 97 9.53 2.00 12.24
CA ALA A 97 8.79 2.34 11.03
C ALA A 97 9.49 3.43 10.20
N THR A 98 10.05 4.45 10.85
CA THR A 98 10.83 5.51 10.19
C THR A 98 12.04 4.92 9.47
N LEU A 99 12.81 4.06 10.16
CA LEU A 99 13.98 3.40 9.58
C LEU A 99 13.62 2.53 8.37
N ARG A 100 12.46 1.84 8.42
CA ARG A 100 11.97 1.05 7.29
C ARG A 100 11.69 1.91 6.06
N LEU A 101 11.09 3.09 6.26
CA LEU A 101 10.82 4.03 5.16
C LEU A 101 12.11 4.61 4.60
N VAL A 102 13.06 5.00 5.44
CA VAL A 102 14.42 5.42 5.02
C VAL A 102 15.08 4.33 4.16
N GLN A 103 15.04 3.08 4.61
CA GLN A 103 15.64 1.95 3.89
C GLN A 103 14.92 1.63 2.57
N ALA A 104 13.60 1.77 2.54
CA ALA A 104 12.82 1.58 1.32
C ALA A 104 13.12 2.68 0.29
N ALA A 105 13.17 3.95 0.74
CA ALA A 105 13.51 5.10 -0.10
C ALA A 105 14.89 4.94 -0.75
N GLN A 106 15.89 4.49 0.01
CA GLN A 106 17.26 4.23 -0.49
C GLN A 106 17.34 3.14 -1.57
N ARG A 107 16.29 2.34 -1.76
CA ARG A 107 16.23 1.23 -2.72
C ARG A 107 15.33 1.54 -3.92
N LEU A 108 14.95 2.80 -4.13
CA LEU A 108 14.02 3.21 -5.18
C LEU A 108 14.61 3.28 -6.59
N ASP A 109 15.93 3.25 -6.76
CA ASP A 109 16.58 3.33 -8.09
C ASP A 109 15.99 2.37 -9.15
N PRO A 110 15.72 1.08 -8.85
CA PRO A 110 15.13 0.17 -9.83
C PRO A 110 13.71 0.60 -10.24
N LEU A 111 12.92 1.13 -9.29
CA LEU A 111 11.59 1.64 -9.57
C LEU A 111 11.68 2.90 -10.44
N ALA A 112 12.53 3.86 -10.06
CA ALA A 112 12.73 5.11 -10.79
C ALA A 112 13.07 4.86 -12.27
N LYS A 113 13.91 3.87 -12.56
CA LYS A 113 14.29 3.48 -13.93
C LYS A 113 13.18 2.80 -14.73
N ALA A 114 12.27 2.12 -14.05
CA ALA A 114 11.24 1.28 -14.68
C ALA A 114 9.89 1.99 -14.85
N LEU A 115 9.62 3.05 -14.09
CA LEU A 115 8.33 3.75 -14.13
C LEU A 115 8.09 4.45 -15.48
N PRO A 116 6.94 4.22 -16.12
CA PRO A 116 6.42 5.11 -17.16
C PRO A 116 6.26 6.54 -16.62
N VAL A 117 6.37 7.53 -17.50
CA VAL A 117 6.38 8.97 -17.14
C VAL A 117 5.18 9.34 -16.27
N GLU A 118 3.98 8.93 -16.68
CA GLU A 118 2.73 9.28 -16.03
C GLU A 118 2.62 8.64 -14.62
N LEU A 119 3.26 7.49 -14.43
CA LEU A 119 3.32 6.83 -13.12
C LEU A 119 4.44 7.41 -12.25
N ALA A 120 5.54 7.84 -12.86
CA ALA A 120 6.62 8.54 -12.18
C ALA A 120 6.10 9.85 -11.58
N ASP A 121 5.36 10.67 -12.34
CA ASP A 121 4.84 11.93 -11.83
C ASP A 121 3.93 11.76 -10.61
N GLN A 122 3.08 10.71 -10.65
CA GLN A 122 2.19 10.38 -9.55
C GLN A 122 2.98 9.96 -8.30
N ALA A 123 4.00 9.12 -8.45
CA ALA A 123 4.85 8.68 -7.33
C ALA A 123 5.66 9.86 -6.75
N ILE A 124 6.33 10.63 -7.61
CA ILE A 124 7.16 11.79 -7.21
C ILE A 124 6.33 12.81 -6.46
N THR A 125 5.17 13.19 -7.01
CA THR A 125 4.30 14.20 -6.38
C THR A 125 3.75 13.72 -5.04
N GLY A 126 3.47 12.42 -4.90
CA GLY A 126 3.02 11.83 -3.64
C GLY A 126 4.05 11.96 -2.53
N GLU A 127 5.28 11.50 -2.80
CA GLU A 127 6.41 11.59 -1.86
C GLU A 127 6.76 13.05 -1.53
N ASP A 128 6.92 13.92 -2.54
CA ASP A 128 7.33 15.33 -2.34
C ASP A 128 6.31 16.11 -1.49
N ARG A 129 5.01 15.93 -1.79
CA ARG A 129 3.93 16.57 -1.03
C ARG A 129 3.91 16.12 0.42
N SER A 130 4.13 14.83 0.67
CA SER A 130 4.13 14.26 2.02
C SER A 130 5.35 14.70 2.81
N GLY A 131 6.54 14.72 2.20
CA GLY A 131 7.74 15.30 2.79
C GLY A 131 7.53 16.75 3.22
N PHE A 132 7.00 17.59 2.31
CA PHE A 132 6.67 18.98 2.62
C PHE A 132 5.67 19.10 3.78
N ALA A 133 4.58 18.34 3.77
CA ALA A 133 3.57 18.40 4.82
C ALA A 133 4.15 17.99 6.19
N LEU A 134 4.97 16.94 6.24
CA LEU A 134 5.63 16.51 7.47
C LEU A 134 6.65 17.54 7.97
N SER A 135 7.39 18.21 7.09
CA SER A 135 8.28 19.32 7.49
C SER A 135 7.50 20.48 8.13
N VAL A 136 6.34 20.84 7.56
CA VAL A 136 5.47 21.89 8.12
C VAL A 136 4.94 21.49 9.50
N LEU A 137 4.49 20.23 9.67
CA LEU A 137 4.03 19.73 10.96
C LEU A 137 5.18 19.66 11.99
N ALA A 138 6.37 19.26 11.56
CA ALA A 138 7.55 19.16 12.40
C ALA A 138 7.98 20.52 12.96
N ALA A 139 7.95 21.56 12.13
CA ALA A 139 8.28 22.93 12.53
C ALA A 139 7.40 23.48 13.67
N ARG A 140 6.25 22.86 13.93
CA ARG A 140 5.31 23.26 15.00
C ARG A 140 5.52 22.52 16.32
N ARG A 141 6.44 21.56 16.38
CA ARG A 141 6.62 20.67 17.54
C ARG A 141 8.04 20.78 18.09
N THR A 142 8.17 20.65 19.41
CA THR A 142 9.47 20.66 20.09
C THR A 142 10.16 19.29 20.06
N ASP A 143 9.40 18.19 19.96
CA ASP A 143 9.88 16.81 19.78
C ASP A 143 9.45 16.27 18.40
N ALA A 144 10.16 16.72 17.36
CA ALA A 144 9.85 16.43 15.97
C ALA A 144 11.00 15.76 15.20
N ALA A 145 12.06 15.29 15.88
CA ALA A 145 13.22 14.69 15.22
C ALA A 145 12.84 13.51 14.32
N TRP A 146 11.97 12.62 14.81
CA TRP A 146 11.46 11.49 14.02
C TRP A 146 10.64 11.94 12.80
N MET A 147 9.90 13.04 12.91
CA MET A 147 9.06 13.59 11.84
C MET A 147 9.91 14.28 10.78
N LEU A 148 11.01 14.92 11.18
CA LEU A 148 12.01 15.45 10.25
C LEU A 148 12.73 14.33 9.51
N THR A 149 13.19 13.28 10.20
CA THR A 149 13.78 12.10 9.53
C THR A 149 12.80 11.46 8.55
N LEU A 150 11.51 11.40 8.89
CA LEU A 150 10.48 10.92 8.00
C LEU A 150 10.31 11.84 6.78
N ALA A 151 10.22 13.15 6.98
CA ALA A 151 10.14 14.13 5.90
C ALA A 151 11.35 14.08 4.96
N ASP A 152 12.56 13.91 5.49
CA ASP A 152 13.79 13.74 4.72
C ASP A 152 13.76 12.46 3.89
N ALA A 153 13.17 11.38 4.41
CA ALA A 153 13.03 10.12 3.69
C ALA A 153 12.07 10.24 2.49
N HIS A 154 10.94 10.92 2.66
CA HIS A 154 10.02 11.28 1.57
C HIS A 154 10.72 12.17 0.52
N THR A 155 11.46 13.19 0.97
CA THR A 155 12.20 14.10 0.08
C THR A 155 13.28 13.35 -0.71
N ALA A 156 14.00 12.43 -0.06
CA ALA A 156 14.98 11.57 -0.71
C ALA A 156 14.32 10.62 -1.72
N ALA A 157 13.16 10.03 -1.38
CA ALA A 157 12.40 9.20 -2.30
C ALA A 157 11.98 9.98 -3.56
N ALA A 158 11.40 11.17 -3.38
CA ALA A 158 11.04 12.06 -4.49
C ALA A 158 12.27 12.43 -5.35
N GLN A 159 13.41 12.71 -4.73
CA GLN A 159 14.65 13.04 -5.43
C GLN A 159 15.26 11.86 -6.21
N ILE A 160 15.15 10.63 -5.70
CA ILE A 160 15.60 9.43 -6.43
C ILE A 160 14.68 9.18 -7.63
N LEU A 161 13.36 9.30 -7.42
CA LEU A 161 12.37 9.09 -8.48
C LEU A 161 12.49 10.14 -9.60
N VAL A 162 12.67 11.43 -9.26
CA VAL A 162 12.82 12.49 -10.26
C VAL A 162 14.11 12.36 -11.07
N GLY A 163 15.17 11.75 -10.51
CA GLY A 163 16.45 11.56 -11.19
C GLY A 163 16.35 10.76 -12.50
N HIS A 164 15.27 10.01 -12.69
CA HIS A 164 14.97 9.25 -13.91
C HIS A 164 13.70 9.74 -14.63
N ALA A 165 13.03 10.78 -14.14
CA ALA A 165 11.85 11.35 -14.76
C ALA A 165 12.23 12.23 -15.98
N LYS A 166 11.28 12.41 -16.91
CA LYS A 166 11.48 13.28 -18.08
C LYS A 166 11.45 14.77 -17.75
N HIS A 167 10.79 15.11 -16.65
CA HIS A 167 10.68 16.47 -16.12
C HIS A 167 10.51 16.38 -14.61
N ASP A 168 10.60 17.52 -13.93
CA ASP A 168 10.39 17.62 -12.49
C ASP A 168 8.95 18.06 -12.20
N PRO A 169 8.07 17.18 -11.66
CA PRO A 169 6.68 17.50 -11.35
C PRO A 169 6.50 18.13 -9.95
N ARG A 170 7.58 18.28 -9.17
CA ARG A 170 7.52 18.79 -7.80
C ARG A 170 7.15 20.27 -7.77
N GLN A 171 6.36 20.68 -6.79
CA GLN A 171 5.83 22.05 -6.72
C GLN A 171 6.67 22.99 -5.84
N GLY A 172 7.60 22.47 -5.04
CA GLY A 172 8.43 23.23 -4.10
C GLY A 172 7.66 23.82 -2.90
N VAL A 173 6.40 24.23 -3.11
CA VAL A 173 5.46 24.69 -2.08
C VAL A 173 4.08 24.10 -2.36
N TYR A 174 3.48 23.50 -1.33
CA TYR A 174 2.12 22.98 -1.38
C TYR A 174 1.17 23.81 -0.50
N PRO A 175 -0.15 23.80 -0.78
CA PRO A 175 -1.14 24.44 0.09
C PRO A 175 -1.07 23.90 1.53
N THR A 176 -0.96 24.80 2.51
CA THR A 176 -0.84 24.44 3.93
C THR A 176 -2.09 24.76 4.75
N THR A 177 -3.10 25.43 4.19
CA THR A 177 -4.26 25.93 4.94
C THR A 177 -4.93 24.83 5.77
N ASP A 178 -5.30 23.72 5.14
CA ASP A 178 -5.97 22.60 5.82
C ASP A 178 -5.03 21.90 6.82
N LEU A 179 -3.76 21.75 6.45
CA LEU A 179 -2.73 21.15 7.29
C LEU A 179 -2.50 21.96 8.58
N LEU A 180 -2.52 23.29 8.47
CA LEU A 180 -2.34 24.20 9.60
C LEU A 180 -3.59 24.31 10.48
N ALA A 181 -4.78 24.17 9.89
CA ALA A 181 -6.05 24.09 10.60
C ALA A 181 -6.19 22.79 11.41
N HIS A 182 -5.61 21.69 10.90
CA HIS A 182 -5.74 20.35 11.48
C HIS A 182 -4.36 19.68 11.69
N PRO A 183 -3.47 20.21 12.56
CA PRO A 183 -2.10 19.73 12.68
C PRO A 183 -1.92 18.43 13.47
N ASP A 184 -2.89 18.09 14.31
CA ASP A 184 -2.85 16.92 15.20
C ASP A 184 -3.77 15.81 14.70
N GLU A 185 -5.02 16.15 14.37
CA GLU A 185 -6.01 15.21 13.86
C GLU A 185 -6.82 15.82 12.72
N CYS A 186 -7.19 14.96 11.77
CA CYS A 186 -8.08 15.29 10.67
C CYS A 186 -8.98 14.10 10.33
N THR A 187 -10.03 14.35 9.57
CA THR A 187 -10.93 13.31 9.06
C THR A 187 -10.44 12.83 7.70
N ASP A 188 -10.22 11.52 7.57
CA ASP A 188 -9.89 10.92 6.28
C ASP A 188 -11.10 11.03 5.33
N PRO A 189 -10.99 11.76 4.21
CA PRO A 189 -12.09 11.91 3.26
C PRO A 189 -12.47 10.60 2.55
N ALA A 190 -11.62 9.58 2.56
CA ALA A 190 -11.91 8.29 1.93
C ALA A 190 -12.95 7.47 2.71
N ASN A 191 -12.94 7.53 4.04
CA ASN A 191 -13.74 6.64 4.91
C ASN A 191 -14.44 7.36 6.09
N GLY A 192 -14.20 8.66 6.29
CA GLY A 192 -14.80 9.46 7.34
C GLY A 192 -14.21 9.25 8.74
N ILE A 193 -13.09 8.55 8.88
CA ILE A 193 -12.48 8.26 10.18
C ILE A 193 -11.58 9.40 10.61
N GLN A 194 -11.69 9.81 11.89
CA GLN A 194 -10.76 10.74 12.52
C GLN A 194 -9.45 10.00 12.85
N THR A 195 -8.33 10.55 12.45
CA THR A 195 -7.00 9.96 12.64
C THR A 195 -5.95 11.04 12.84
N PRO A 196 -4.80 10.73 13.45
CA PRO A 196 -3.71 11.69 13.52
C PRO A 196 -3.28 12.15 12.13
N THR A 197 -3.14 13.46 11.94
CA THR A 197 -2.78 14.06 10.63
C THR A 197 -1.52 13.45 9.99
N PRO A 198 -0.40 13.21 10.70
CA PRO A 198 0.75 12.54 10.09
C PRO A 198 0.45 11.09 9.70
N ALA A 199 -0.47 10.41 10.38
CA ALA A 199 -0.90 9.07 10.01
C ALA A 199 -1.70 9.06 8.69
N LEU A 200 -2.55 10.07 8.46
CA LEU A 200 -3.27 10.24 7.20
C LEU A 200 -2.32 10.55 6.03
N ILE A 201 -1.33 11.42 6.23
CA ILE A 201 -0.32 11.74 5.20
C ILE A 201 0.37 10.47 4.69
N GLU A 202 0.79 9.60 5.62
CA GLU A 202 1.43 8.33 5.27
C GLU A 202 0.46 7.37 4.56
N MET A 203 -0.80 7.29 5.02
CA MET A 203 -1.80 6.44 4.37
C MET A 203 -2.12 6.91 2.95
N ASP A 204 -2.25 8.22 2.73
CA ASP A 204 -2.50 8.79 1.40
C ASP A 204 -1.30 8.59 0.45
N THR A 205 -0.08 8.62 0.99
CA THR A 205 1.13 8.27 0.22
C THR A 205 1.08 6.78 -0.18
N ALA A 206 0.77 5.89 0.78
CA ALA A 206 0.61 4.48 0.49
C ALA A 206 -0.47 4.20 -0.58
N ARG A 207 -1.63 4.88 -0.50
CA ARG A 207 -2.71 4.79 -1.50
C ARG A 207 -2.27 5.29 -2.87
N THR A 208 -1.48 6.35 -2.91
CA THR A 208 -0.91 6.91 -4.15
C THR A 208 0.00 5.89 -4.82
N LEU A 209 0.91 5.27 -4.05
CA LEU A 209 1.82 4.23 -4.55
C LEU A 209 1.10 2.92 -4.90
N LEU A 210 0.06 2.53 -4.16
CA LEU A 210 -0.80 1.42 -4.54
C LEU A 210 -1.45 1.66 -5.91
N ALA A 211 -1.98 2.86 -6.14
CA ALA A 211 -2.55 3.22 -7.43
C ALA A 211 -1.50 3.16 -8.55
N VAL A 212 -0.26 3.57 -8.28
CA VAL A 212 0.88 3.35 -9.19
C VAL A 212 1.11 1.86 -9.45
N GLY A 213 1.14 1.03 -8.41
CA GLY A 213 1.34 -0.42 -8.54
C GLY A 213 0.23 -1.14 -9.30
N ARG A 214 -1.03 -0.78 -9.06
CA ARG A 214 -2.18 -1.31 -9.82
C ARG A 214 -2.05 -0.98 -11.31
N LYS A 215 -1.67 0.26 -11.65
CA LYS A 215 -1.46 0.68 -13.04
C LYS A 215 -0.24 0.02 -13.67
N LEU A 216 0.85 -0.14 -12.92
CA LEU A 216 2.06 -0.84 -13.38
C LEU A 216 1.74 -2.30 -13.71
N ASN A 217 0.96 -2.98 -12.87
CA ASN A 217 0.54 -4.37 -13.05
C ASN A 217 -0.55 -4.54 -14.13
N GLY A 218 -1.45 -3.56 -14.28
CA GLY A 218 -2.52 -3.56 -15.28
C GLY A 218 -2.08 -3.11 -16.67
N SER A 219 -0.96 -2.39 -16.78
CA SER A 219 -0.37 -1.98 -18.05
C SER A 219 0.32 -3.18 -18.70
N SER A 220 -0.45 -4.04 -19.37
CA SER A 220 0.06 -5.02 -20.35
C SER A 220 0.66 -4.34 -21.60
N GLY A 221 0.85 -3.01 -21.59
CA GLY A 221 1.34 -2.22 -22.70
C GLY A 221 2.72 -1.63 -22.41
N THR A 222 3.74 -2.24 -23.01
CA THR A 222 5.05 -1.64 -23.34
C THR A 222 5.94 -1.17 -22.18
N ILE A 223 6.47 -2.12 -21.39
CA ILE A 223 7.79 -1.91 -20.78
C ILE A 223 8.83 -2.05 -21.89
N ARG A 224 9.59 -0.98 -22.16
CA ARG A 224 10.55 -0.86 -23.28
C ARG A 224 11.63 -1.97 -23.24
N THR A 225 11.68 -2.73 -24.34
CA THR A 225 12.73 -3.62 -24.92
C THR A 225 13.97 -3.98 -24.09
N ASP A 226 13.99 -5.22 -23.57
CA ASP A 226 15.02 -6.28 -23.74
C ASP A 226 14.67 -7.47 -22.81
N ALA A 227 14.17 -8.57 -23.38
CA ALA A 227 13.27 -9.52 -22.71
C ALA A 227 13.80 -10.20 -21.42
N SER A 228 15.10 -10.45 -21.26
CA SER A 228 15.67 -11.08 -20.05
C SER A 228 16.10 -10.08 -18.97
N GLN A 229 16.56 -8.89 -19.38
CA GLN A 229 16.87 -7.79 -18.46
C GLN A 229 15.58 -7.15 -17.91
N ASN A 230 14.49 -7.21 -18.69
CA ASN A 230 13.19 -6.68 -18.33
C ASN A 230 12.55 -7.44 -17.16
N ALA A 231 12.58 -8.78 -17.14
CA ALA A 231 11.96 -9.55 -16.05
C ALA A 231 12.61 -9.28 -14.69
N LYS A 232 13.95 -9.26 -14.63
CA LYS A 232 14.70 -8.96 -13.40
C LYS A 232 14.52 -7.51 -12.96
N SER A 233 14.60 -6.56 -13.91
CA SER A 233 14.42 -5.13 -13.61
C SER A 233 13.00 -4.81 -13.16
N HIS A 234 11.99 -5.41 -13.80
CA HIS A 234 10.60 -5.33 -13.40
C HIS A 234 10.40 -5.92 -12.00
N GLN A 235 10.97 -7.09 -11.72
CA GLN A 235 10.90 -7.69 -10.38
C GLN A 235 11.55 -6.79 -9.32
N GLN A 236 12.68 -6.15 -9.62
CA GLN A 236 13.34 -5.19 -8.72
C GLN A 236 12.50 -3.93 -8.52
N ALA A 237 11.88 -3.40 -9.57
CA ALA A 237 10.97 -2.26 -9.50
C ALA A 237 9.72 -2.58 -8.66
N THR A 238 9.07 -3.73 -8.91
CA THR A 238 7.95 -4.21 -8.11
C THR A 238 8.34 -4.41 -6.66
N SER A 239 9.53 -4.96 -6.40
CA SER A 239 10.03 -5.15 -5.03
C SER A 239 10.20 -3.81 -4.30
N ALA A 240 10.84 -2.83 -4.95
CA ALA A 240 11.02 -1.48 -4.38
C ALA A 240 9.68 -0.77 -4.13
N LEU A 241 8.72 -0.90 -5.06
CA LEU A 241 7.39 -0.32 -4.88
C LEU A 241 6.61 -0.96 -3.73
N VAL A 242 6.62 -2.30 -3.64
CA VAL A 242 5.99 -3.03 -2.54
C VAL A 242 6.60 -2.63 -1.20
N ASP A 243 7.93 -2.49 -1.14
CA ASP A 243 8.63 -2.09 0.08
C ASP A 243 8.21 -0.68 0.52
N MET A 244 8.07 0.28 -0.40
CA MET A 244 7.55 1.61 -0.10
C MET A 244 6.10 1.58 0.39
N ILE A 245 5.20 0.90 -0.33
CA ILE A 245 3.78 0.79 0.06
C ILE A 245 3.65 0.24 1.49
N VAL A 246 4.35 -0.85 1.78
CA VAL A 246 4.33 -1.50 3.10
C VAL A 246 4.98 -0.59 4.16
N ALA A 247 6.05 0.13 3.84
CA ALA A 247 6.67 1.07 4.75
C ALA A 247 5.69 2.19 5.16
N HIS A 248 5.07 2.87 4.20
CA HIS A 248 4.09 3.94 4.47
C HIS A 248 2.85 3.43 5.23
N MET A 249 2.27 2.30 4.81
CA MET A 249 1.11 1.73 5.51
C MET A 249 1.47 1.36 6.96
N SER A 250 2.62 0.73 7.17
CA SER A 250 3.07 0.35 8.51
C SER A 250 3.35 1.60 9.36
N MET A 251 3.92 2.65 8.77
CA MET A 251 4.14 3.92 9.45
C MET A 251 2.81 4.56 9.85
N ALA A 252 1.85 4.68 8.93
CA ALA A 252 0.52 5.20 9.21
C ALA A 252 -0.13 4.48 10.41
N MET A 253 -0.10 3.14 10.42
CA MET A 253 -0.63 2.35 11.54
C MET A 253 0.11 2.63 12.86
N ASN A 254 1.45 2.75 12.81
CA ASN A 254 2.27 3.11 13.97
C ASN A 254 2.03 4.54 14.49
N LEU A 255 1.51 5.41 13.62
CA LEU A 255 1.08 6.77 13.95
C LEU A 255 -0.39 6.84 14.40
N GLY A 256 -1.11 5.72 14.45
CA GLY A 256 -2.49 5.66 14.94
C GLY A 256 -3.56 5.55 13.86
N TYR A 257 -3.19 5.32 12.59
CA TYR A 257 -4.16 4.99 11.56
C TYR A 257 -4.79 3.60 11.83
N PRO A 258 -6.12 3.43 11.74
CA PRO A 258 -6.76 2.15 12.01
C PRO A 258 -6.26 1.02 11.11
N ALA A 259 -5.86 -0.10 11.71
CA ALA A 259 -5.30 -1.24 11.00
C ALA A 259 -6.36 -2.18 10.35
N THR A 260 -7.59 -1.73 10.09
CA THR A 260 -8.65 -2.60 9.54
C THR A 260 -8.66 -2.59 8.01
N SER A 261 -8.61 -3.76 7.37
CA SER A 261 -8.38 -3.88 5.91
C SER A 261 -9.40 -3.13 5.04
N SER A 262 -10.66 -3.03 5.48
CA SER A 262 -11.73 -2.34 4.74
C SER A 262 -11.59 -0.82 4.71
N THR A 263 -10.85 -0.23 5.66
CA THR A 263 -10.67 1.23 5.78
C THR A 263 -9.43 1.71 5.03
N LEU A 264 -8.42 0.84 4.90
CA LEU A 264 -7.13 1.13 4.27
C LEU A 264 -7.24 1.26 2.74
N LEU A 265 -8.06 0.42 2.10
CA LEU A 265 -8.13 0.30 0.64
C LEU A 265 -9.04 1.33 -0.05
N GLN A 266 -9.73 2.18 0.71
CA GLN A 266 -10.62 3.19 0.15
C GLN A 266 -9.81 4.36 -0.42
N THR A 267 -10.31 4.95 -1.52
CA THR A 267 -9.73 6.16 -2.10
C THR A 267 -10.71 7.32 -1.90
N PRO A 268 -10.22 8.56 -1.69
CA PRO A 268 -11.08 9.72 -1.56
C PRO A 268 -12.03 9.84 -2.76
N LYS A 269 -13.32 10.05 -2.49
CA LYS A 269 -14.28 10.43 -3.54
C LYS A 269 -13.95 11.88 -3.92
N ARG A 270 -13.46 12.09 -5.14
CA ARG A 270 -13.28 13.43 -5.70
C ARG A 270 -14.63 14.05 -6.04
#